data_AF-A0A2S0VXF3-F1
#
_entry.id   AF-A0A2S0VXF3-F1
#
_cell.length_a   1.000
_cell.length_b   1.000
_cell.length_c   1.000
_cell.angle_alpha   90.00
_cell.angle_beta   90.00
_cell.angle_gamma   90.00
#
_symmetry.space_group_name_H-M   'P 1'
#
loop_
_entity.id
_entity.type
_entity.pdbx_description
1 polymer ?
#
loop_
_entity_poly.entity_id
_entity_poly.type
_entity_poly.pdbx_seq_one_letter_code
_entity_poly.pdbx_strand_id
1 'polypeptide(L)'
;MHAYDKGVEGRWMHVYPQEGKRSGAYMFGAAYDVHPYVLLNHNDDYNSASTFAHEYGHAVHSVLSNKTQPWETADYATFIAETASIMNEMLLEDMVL
;
A
#
# COMPACT_ATOMS: atom_id res chain seq x y z
N MET A 1 10.27 1.62 8.66
CA MET A 1 11.20 1.96 7.55
C MET A 1 11.48 0.75 6.68
N HIS A 2 12.11 -0.31 7.18
CA HIS A 2 12.57 -1.45 6.35
C HIS A 2 11.54 -2.10 5.40
N ALA A 3 10.24 -2.18 5.75
CA ALA A 3 9.21 -2.73 4.84
C ALA A 3 8.84 -1.77 3.70
N TYR A 4 8.79 -0.46 3.99
CA TYR A 4 8.54 0.59 3.01
C TYR A 4 9.68 0.64 1.99
N ASP A 5 10.93 0.73 2.47
CA ASP A 5 12.13 0.84 1.64
C ASP A 5 12.24 -0.38 0.70
N LYS A 6 12.03 -1.58 1.24
CA LYS A 6 12.01 -2.83 0.45
C LYS A 6 11.00 -2.82 -0.68
N GLY A 7 9.82 -2.26 -0.47
CA GLY A 7 8.80 -2.25 -1.50
C GLY A 7 9.09 -1.24 -2.60
N VAL A 8 9.54 -0.04 -2.22
CA VAL A 8 9.83 1.04 -3.17
C VAL A 8 11.01 0.64 -4.06
N GLU A 9 12.05 0.05 -3.49
CA GLU A 9 13.21 -0.46 -4.22
C GLU A 9 12.92 -1.79 -4.95
N GLY A 10 12.03 -2.62 -4.38
CA GLY A 10 11.75 -3.98 -4.83
C GLY A 10 10.77 -4.12 -5.99
N ARG A 11 10.30 -3.01 -6.58
CA ARG A 11 9.32 -2.98 -7.68
C ARG A 11 8.00 -3.69 -7.33
N TRP A 12 7.49 -3.51 -6.11
CA TRP A 12 6.20 -4.08 -5.71
C TRP A 12 5.00 -3.39 -6.35
N MET A 13 5.23 -2.28 -7.05
CA MET A 13 4.19 -1.42 -7.59
C MET A 13 4.22 -1.29 -9.10
N HIS A 14 3.02 -1.32 -9.70
CA HIS A 14 2.81 -0.92 -11.08
C HIS A 14 2.24 0.50 -11.12
N VAL A 15 3.09 1.49 -11.44
CA VAL A 15 2.88 2.91 -11.10
C VAL A 15 1.97 3.69 -12.06
N TYR A 16 2.34 3.77 -13.33
CA TYR A 16 1.71 4.71 -14.28
C TYR A 16 0.49 4.13 -14.99
N PRO A 17 -0.48 4.98 -15.40
CA PRO A 17 -1.60 4.56 -16.25
C PRO A 17 -1.13 3.97 -17.57
N GLN A 18 -1.84 2.95 -18.06
CA GLN A 18 -1.58 2.29 -19.33
C GLN A 18 -2.89 1.86 -19.99
N GLU A 19 -2.89 1.76 -21.32
CA GLU A 19 -4.02 1.21 -22.06
C GLU A 19 -4.34 -0.21 -21.58
N GLY A 20 -5.62 -0.48 -21.30
CA GLY A 20 -6.08 -1.77 -20.77
C GLY A 20 -5.75 -2.03 -19.29
N LYS A 21 -5.08 -1.11 -18.59
CA LYS A 21 -4.82 -1.23 -17.14
C LYS A 21 -6.09 -0.97 -16.35
N ARG A 22 -6.29 -1.74 -15.27
CA ARG A 22 -7.41 -1.53 -14.34
C ARG A 22 -7.37 -0.11 -13.75
N SER A 23 -8.53 0.53 -13.67
CA SER A 23 -8.69 1.86 -13.08
C SER A 23 -8.53 1.87 -11.56
N GLY A 24 -8.29 3.05 -10.99
CA GLY A 24 -8.16 3.26 -9.55
C GLY A 24 -6.79 2.82 -9.02
N ALA A 25 -6.74 2.48 -7.74
CA ALA A 25 -5.57 1.93 -7.09
C ALA A 25 -6.02 0.82 -6.12
N TYR A 26 -5.09 -0.09 -5.80
CA TYR A 26 -5.29 -1.07 -4.73
C TYR A 26 -3.97 -1.70 -4.29
N MET A 27 -3.94 -2.17 -3.06
CA MET A 27 -2.99 -3.15 -2.56
C MET A 27 -3.61 -4.55 -2.58
N PHE A 28 -2.86 -5.55 -3.06
CA PHE A 28 -3.22 -6.96 -3.03
C PHE A 28 -2.21 -7.76 -2.21
N GLY A 29 -2.66 -8.21 -1.03
CA GLY A 29 -1.82 -8.88 -0.02
C GLY A 29 -2.15 -10.35 0.24
N ALA A 30 -2.99 -10.98 -0.59
CA ALA A 30 -3.51 -12.33 -0.33
C ALA A 30 -2.43 -13.44 -0.37
N ALA A 31 -1.23 -13.17 -0.86
CA ALA A 31 -0.12 -14.11 -0.86
C ALA A 31 0.71 -13.95 0.43
N TYR A 32 0.41 -14.77 1.44
CA TYR A 32 0.98 -14.65 2.79
C TYR A 32 2.53 -14.66 2.83
N ASP A 33 3.17 -15.59 2.13
CA ASP A 33 4.64 -15.75 2.11
C ASP A 33 5.35 -14.88 1.06
N VAL A 34 4.62 -13.99 0.39
CA VAL A 34 5.15 -13.11 -0.65
C VAL A 34 4.90 -11.66 -0.25
N HIS A 35 5.69 -10.75 -0.82
CA HIS A 35 5.43 -9.33 -0.64
C HIS A 35 4.06 -8.93 -1.25
N PRO A 36 3.39 -7.91 -0.72
CA PRO A 36 2.18 -7.37 -1.34
C PRO A 36 2.49 -6.77 -2.71
N TYR A 37 1.45 -6.69 -3.53
CA TYR A 37 1.50 -6.03 -4.84
C TYR A 37 0.62 -4.77 -4.82
N VAL A 38 1.11 -3.69 -5.38
CA VAL A 38 0.38 -2.41 -5.42
C VAL A 38 0.13 -2.02 -6.88
N LEU A 39 -1.12 -1.71 -7.19
CA LEU A 39 -1.50 -1.12 -8.48
C LEU A 39 -1.86 0.34 -8.25
N LEU A 40 -1.27 1.23 -9.05
CA LEU A 40 -1.56 2.66 -9.05
C LEU A 40 -1.93 3.12 -10.45
N ASN A 41 -2.50 4.30 -10.55
CA ASN A 41 -2.61 5.07 -11.78
C ASN A 41 -2.14 6.50 -11.48
N HIS A 42 -0.82 6.63 -11.28
CA HIS A 42 -0.19 7.87 -10.80
C HIS A 42 -0.06 8.92 -11.93
N ASN A 43 -0.56 10.13 -11.70
CA ASN A 43 -0.56 11.25 -12.67
C ASN A 43 0.35 12.41 -12.25
N ASP A 44 1.37 12.14 -11.42
CA ASP A 44 2.34 13.13 -10.94
C ASP A 44 1.71 14.37 -10.26
N ASP A 45 0.60 14.14 -9.53
CA ASP A 45 -0.11 15.15 -8.75
C ASP A 45 -0.27 14.74 -7.27
N TYR A 46 -0.72 15.69 -6.44
CA TYR A 46 -0.90 15.45 -5.01
C TYR A 46 -1.89 14.31 -4.73
N ASN A 47 -2.98 14.23 -5.50
CA ASN A 47 -3.97 13.17 -5.33
C ASN A 47 -3.36 11.79 -5.57
N SER A 48 -2.46 11.69 -6.56
CA SER A 48 -1.72 10.47 -6.86
C SER A 48 -0.67 10.14 -5.79
N ALA A 49 -0.06 11.15 -5.16
CA ALA A 49 0.83 10.97 -4.01
C ALA A 49 0.09 10.50 -2.75
N SER A 50 -1.08 11.07 -2.46
CA SER A 50 -1.95 10.64 -1.37
C SER A 50 -2.49 9.22 -1.62
N THR A 51 -2.91 8.91 -2.85
CA THR A 51 -3.30 7.54 -3.24
C THR A 51 -2.15 6.55 -3.06
N PHE A 52 -0.93 6.92 -3.41
CA PHE A 52 0.25 6.10 -3.12
C PHE A 52 0.41 5.87 -1.60
N ALA A 53 0.32 6.93 -0.79
CA ALA A 53 0.45 6.85 0.66
C ALA A 53 -0.61 5.91 1.28
N HIS A 54 -1.86 6.00 0.81
CA HIS A 54 -2.98 5.12 1.17
C HIS A 54 -2.63 3.66 0.92
N GLU A 55 -2.31 3.30 -0.32
CA GLU A 55 -2.07 1.90 -0.69
C GLU A 55 -0.77 1.34 -0.08
N TYR A 56 0.25 2.18 0.12
CA TYR A 56 1.46 1.75 0.81
C TYR A 56 1.25 1.58 2.32
N GLY A 57 0.27 2.27 2.91
CA GLY A 57 -0.19 2.00 4.28
C GLY A 57 -0.70 0.56 4.40
N HIS A 58 -1.56 0.15 3.47
CA HIS A 58 -2.02 -1.24 3.38
C HIS A 58 -0.87 -2.23 3.18
N ALA A 59 0.08 -1.91 2.28
CA ALA A 59 1.20 -2.81 1.97
C ALA A 59 2.11 -3.04 3.19
N VAL A 60 2.47 -1.97 3.89
CA VAL A 60 3.29 -2.06 5.11
C VAL A 60 2.54 -2.81 6.21
N HIS A 61 1.23 -2.56 6.36
CA HIS A 61 0.39 -3.27 7.33
C HIS A 61 0.38 -4.79 7.06
N SER A 62 0.19 -5.22 5.81
CA SER A 62 0.25 -6.64 5.44
C SER A 62 1.61 -7.27 5.73
N VAL A 63 2.72 -6.59 5.38
CA VAL A 63 4.08 -7.11 5.67
C VAL A 63 4.31 -7.30 7.17
N LEU A 64 3.85 -6.36 7.99
CA LEU A 64 4.00 -6.46 9.44
C LEU A 64 3.10 -7.55 10.04
N SER A 65 1.87 -7.68 9.55
CA SER A 65 0.95 -8.73 9.99
C SER A 65 1.48 -10.13 9.64
N ASN A 66 1.82 -10.37 8.37
CA ASN A 66 2.33 -11.68 7.90
C ASN A 66 3.65 -12.08 8.56
N LYS A 67 4.46 -11.11 9.01
CA LYS A 67 5.70 -11.39 9.73
C LYS A 67 5.46 -11.88 11.17
N THR A 68 4.33 -11.52 11.77
CA THR A 68 4.11 -11.69 13.22
C THR A 68 2.95 -12.61 13.57
N GLN A 69 2.02 -12.81 12.65
CA GLN A 69 0.86 -13.68 12.79
C GLN A 69 0.98 -14.86 11.84
N PRO A 70 0.53 -16.07 12.22
CA PRO A 70 0.40 -17.18 11.29
C PRO A 70 -0.67 -16.88 10.22
N TRP A 71 -0.62 -17.61 9.11
CA TRP A 71 -1.51 -17.43 7.95
C TRP A 71 -3.00 -17.31 8.34
N GLU A 72 -3.46 -18.14 9.28
CA GLU A 72 -4.86 -18.22 9.69
C GLU A 72 -5.37 -16.93 10.36
N THR A 73 -4.47 -16.10 10.88
CA THR A 73 -4.81 -14.90 11.65
C THR A 73 -4.06 -13.65 11.19
N ALA A 74 -3.39 -13.70 10.03
CA ALA A 74 -2.66 -12.56 9.50
C ALA A 74 -3.55 -11.57 8.74
N ASP A 75 -4.70 -12.03 8.24
CA ASP A 75 -5.71 -11.14 7.68
C ASP A 75 -6.39 -10.32 8.77
N TYR A 76 -6.74 -9.09 8.42
CA TYR A 76 -7.38 -8.12 9.30
C TYR A 76 -8.65 -7.56 8.64
N ALA A 77 -9.62 -7.16 9.47
CA ALA A 77 -10.86 -6.59 8.98
C ALA A 77 -10.62 -5.26 8.23
N THR A 78 -11.44 -4.97 7.21
CA THR A 78 -11.33 -3.73 6.41
C THR A 78 -11.31 -2.47 7.27
N PHE A 79 -12.11 -2.42 8.33
CA PHE A 79 -12.09 -1.27 9.24
C PHE A 79 -10.71 -1.02 9.89
N ILE A 80 -10.01 -2.08 10.25
CA ILE A 80 -8.65 -2.00 10.82
C ILE A 80 -7.64 -1.70 9.70
N ALA A 81 -7.84 -2.27 8.51
CA ALA A 81 -7.00 -1.98 7.33
C ALA A 81 -6.90 -0.48 7.07
N GLU A 82 -8.05 0.21 7.06
CA GLU A 82 -8.12 1.64 6.75
C GLU A 82 -7.45 2.55 7.78
N THR A 83 -7.14 2.05 8.98
CA THR A 83 -6.39 2.84 9.97
C THR A 83 -4.98 3.12 9.48
N ALA A 84 -4.31 2.16 8.84
CA ALA A 84 -2.95 2.32 8.36
C ALA A 84 -2.86 3.19 7.09
N SER A 85 -3.80 3.02 6.16
CA SER A 85 -3.86 3.80 4.92
C SER A 85 -4.16 5.27 5.20
N ILE A 86 -5.22 5.58 5.95
CA ILE A 86 -5.62 6.95 6.27
C ILE A 86 -4.58 7.65 7.14
N MET A 87 -3.95 6.94 8.10
CA MET A 87 -2.86 7.53 8.89
C MET A 87 -1.71 8.00 7.98
N ASN A 88 -1.35 7.23 6.96
CA ASN A 88 -0.30 7.62 6.02
C ASN A 88 -0.70 8.82 5.15
N GLU A 89 -1.97 8.92 4.73
CA GLU A 89 -2.48 10.11 4.05
C GLU A 89 -2.35 11.36 4.94
N MET A 90 -2.76 11.26 6.20
CA MET A 90 -2.67 12.36 7.16
C MET A 90 -1.22 12.78 7.42
N LEU A 91 -0.30 11.82 7.52
CA LEU A 91 1.13 12.11 7.66
C LEU A 91 1.70 12.80 6.43
N LEU A 92 1.29 12.39 5.22
CA LEU A 92 1.68 13.07 4.00
C LEU A 92 1.18 14.52 4.01
N GLU A 93 -0.09 14.73 4.36
CA GLU A 93 -0.70 16.06 4.46
C GLU A 93 0.07 16.95 5.44
N ASP A 94 0.37 16.46 6.64
CA ASP A 94 1.14 17.18 7.67
C ASP A 94 2.57 17.55 7.21
N MET A 95 3.21 16.71 6.37
CA MET A 95 4.56 16.96 5.87
C MET A 95 4.63 17.97 4.72
N VAL A 96 3.53 18.19 3.99
CA VAL A 96 3.50 19.10 2.84
C VAL A 96 2.90 20.47 3.15
N LEU A 97 2.28 20.62 4.33
CA LEU A 97 1.81 21.89 4.88
C LEU A 97 2.93 22.65 5.61
#